data_AF-A0A9C9H2B0-F1
#
_entry.id   AF-A0A9C9H2B0-F1
#
_cell.length_a   1.000
_cell.length_b   1.000
_cell.length_c   1.000
_cell.angle_alpha   90.00
_cell.angle_beta   90.00
_cell.angle_gamma   90.00
#
_symmetry.space_group_name_H-M   'P 1'
#
loop_
_entity.id
_entity.type
_entity.pdbx_description
1 polymer ?
#
loop_
_entity_poly.entity_id
_entity_poly.type
_entity_poly.pdbx_seq_one_letter_code
_entity_poly.pdbx_strand_id
1 'polypeptide(L)' 'MQWEIEKIIDVAIALNKTGSTAASTGERIAAAFVLNRLDYLPDMYSDAVEAWDRLDTEWQAYVRLIKREYMHLIEGS' A
#
# COMPACT_ATOMS: atom_id res chain seq x y z
N MET A 1 12.64 -2.22 9.35
CA MET A 1 12.46 -3.06 8.16
C MET A 1 11.25 -3.99 8.23
N GLN A 2 11.09 -4.84 9.25
CA GLN A 2 9.94 -5.76 9.29
C GLN A 2 8.62 -5.05 9.64
N TRP A 3 8.68 -4.02 10.49
CA TRP A 3 7.50 -3.27 10.90
C TRP A 3 6.86 -2.48 9.76
N GLU A 4 7.63 -1.95 8.80
CA GLU A 4 7.11 -1.21 7.64
C GLU A 4 6.32 -2.14 6.71
N ILE A 5 6.82 -3.36 6.47
CA ILE A 5 6.15 -4.36 5.64
C ILE A 5 4.83 -4.78 6.28
N GLU A 6 4.85 -5.11 7.58
CA GLU A 6 3.65 -5.44 8.35
C GLU A 6 2.64 -4.30 8.31
N LYS A 7 3.13 -3.05 8.44
CA LYS A 7 2.28 -1.87 8.40
C LYS A 7 1.59 -1.70 7.04
N ILE A 8 2.29 -1.89 5.93
CA ILE A 8 1.69 -1.83 4.59
C ILE A 8 0.62 -2.92 4.42
N ILE A 9 0.89 -4.13 4.92
CA ILE A 9 -0.06 -5.26 4.88
C ILE A 9 -1.32 -4.93 5.69
N ASP A 10 -1.19 -4.46 6.92
CA ASP A 10 -2.32 -4.07 7.77
C ASP A 10 -3.18 -3.00 7.11
N VAL A 11 -2.54 -2.00 6.50
CA VAL A 11 -3.25 -0.91 5.81
C VAL A 11 -3.95 -1.44 4.56
N ALA A 12 -3.33 -2.34 3.80
CA ALA A 12 -3.95 -2.98 2.66
C ALA A 12 -5.18 -3.82 3.08
N ILE A 13 -5.08 -4.59 4.16
CA ILE A 13 -6.21 -5.36 4.70
C ILE A 13 -7.34 -4.42 5.14
N ALA A 14 -7.03 -3.35 5.88
CA ALA A 14 -8.02 -2.38 6.33
C ALA A 14 -8.76 -1.72 5.15
N LEU A 15 -8.02 -1.28 4.13
CA LEU A 15 -8.59 -0.70 2.91
C LEU A 15 -9.45 -1.71 2.15
N ASN A 16 -9.00 -2.95 2.01
CA ASN A 16 -9.76 -3.97 1.29
C ASN A 16 -11.06 -4.35 2.00
N LYS A 17 -11.06 -4.38 3.35
CA LYS A 17 -12.24 -4.73 4.15
C LYS A 17 -13.23 -3.60 4.35
N THR A 18 -12.74 -2.38 4.55
CA THR A 18 -13.59 -1.27 5.01
C THR A 18 -13.66 -0.11 4.01
N GLY A 19 -12.79 -0.10 3.00
CA GLY A 19 -12.64 1.03 2.07
C GLY A 19 -11.98 2.26 2.70
N SER A 20 -11.51 2.18 3.95
CA SER A 20 -10.94 3.32 4.68
C SER A 20 -9.79 2.91 5.60
N THR A 21 -8.97 3.88 5.99
CA THR A 21 -7.85 3.68 6.92
C THR A 21 -7.41 5.02 7.54
N ALA A 22 -6.92 4.97 8.77
CA ALA A 22 -6.30 6.12 9.45
C ALA A 22 -4.78 6.24 9.15
N ALA A 23 -4.30 5.52 8.15
CA ALA A 23 -2.90 5.50 7.76
C ALA A 23 -2.45 6.84 7.13
N SER A 24 -1.16 7.10 7.24
CA SER A 24 -0.49 8.21 6.58
C SER A 24 -0.57 8.11 5.06
N THR A 25 -0.30 9.22 4.38
CA THR A 25 -0.30 9.32 2.92
C THR A 25 0.60 8.27 2.27
N GLY A 26 1.84 8.09 2.76
CA GLY A 26 2.78 7.11 2.20
C GLY A 26 2.31 5.66 2.37
N GLU A 27 1.78 5.33 3.54
CA GLU A 27 1.20 4.00 3.82
C GLU A 27 0.00 3.70 2.92
N ARG A 28 -0.89 4.68 2.74
CA ARG A 28 -2.04 4.56 1.83
C ARG A 28 -1.62 4.35 0.39
N ILE A 29 -0.64 5.12 -0.07
CA ILE A 29 -0.08 4.97 -1.42
C ILE A 29 0.52 3.57 -1.60
N ALA A 30 1.38 3.13 -0.69
CA ALA A 30 1.99 1.81 -0.75
C ALA A 30 0.94 0.68 -0.78
N ALA A 31 -0.05 0.74 0.09
CA ALA A 31 -1.15 -0.22 0.14
C ALA A 31 -1.99 -0.22 -1.15
N ALA A 32 -2.30 0.96 -1.71
CA ALA A 32 -3.01 1.09 -2.99
C ALA A 32 -2.24 0.40 -4.13
N PHE A 33 -0.91 0.55 -4.18
CA PHE A 33 -0.06 -0.13 -5.17
C PHE A 33 0.04 -1.65 -4.95
N VAL A 34 0.09 -2.10 -3.68
CA VAL A 34 0.03 -3.53 -3.35
C VAL A 34 -1.27 -4.15 -3.85
N LEU A 35 -2.40 -3.52 -3.54
CA LEU A 35 -3.74 -3.98 -3.94
C LEU A 35 -4.04 -3.77 -5.44
N ASN A 36 -3.20 -3.02 -6.15
CA ASN A 36 -3.46 -2.57 -7.52
C ASN A 36 -4.82 -1.82 -7.64
N ARG A 37 -5.17 -1.06 -6.60
CA ARG A 37 -6.43 -0.31 -6.45
C ARG A 37 -6.12 1.17 -6.31
N LEU A 38 -5.95 1.84 -7.45
CA LEU A 38 -5.61 3.26 -7.51
C LEU A 38 -6.73 4.15 -6.94
N ASP A 39 -7.95 3.64 -6.86
CA ASP A 39 -9.07 4.28 -6.16
C ASP A 39 -8.85 4.44 -4.65
N TYR A 40 -7.87 3.74 -4.06
CA TYR A 40 -7.46 3.96 -2.66
C TYR A 40 -6.34 4.99 -2.49
N LEU A 41 -5.82 5.56 -3.58
CA LEU A 41 -4.89 6.66 -3.49
C LEU A 41 -5.55 7.84 -2.75
N PRO A 42 -4.77 8.63 -1.97
CA PRO A 42 -5.27 9.85 -1.38
C PRO A 42 -5.73 10.84 -2.45
N ASP A 43 -6.83 11.57 -2.20
CA ASP A 43 -7.49 12.47 -3.17
C ASP A 43 -6.56 13.52 -3.81
N MET A 44 -5.46 13.87 -3.13
CA MET A 44 -4.43 14.79 -3.64
C MET A 44 -3.56 14.20 -4.75
N TYR A 45 -3.60 12.88 -4.96
CA TYR A 45 -2.85 12.16 -6.00
C TYR A 45 -3.82 11.54 -7.01
N SER A 46 -4.01 12.22 -8.14
CA SER A 46 -4.72 11.66 -9.29
C SER A 46 -3.81 10.91 -10.27
N ASP A 47 -2.50 11.12 -10.19
CA ASP A 47 -1.50 10.45 -11.03
C ASP A 47 -0.80 9.35 -10.22
N ALA A 48 -0.89 8.11 -10.71
CA ALA A 48 -0.24 6.97 -10.10
C ALA A 48 1.29 7.06 -10.18
N VAL A 49 1.86 7.61 -11.25
CA VAL A 49 3.31 7.74 -11.36
C VAL A 49 3.83 8.73 -10.32
N GLU A 50 3.15 9.86 -10.14
CA GLU A 50 3.51 10.83 -9.10
C GLU A 50 3.41 10.23 -7.70
N ALA A 51 2.33 9.49 -7.41
CA ALA A 51 2.17 8.80 -6.14
C ALA A 51 3.28 7.75 -5.91
N TRP A 52 3.64 7.01 -6.96
CA TRP A 52 4.72 6.01 -6.91
C TRP A 52 6.08 6.67 -6.64
N ASP A 53 6.38 7.76 -7.33
CA ASP A 53 7.63 8.51 -7.19
C ASP A 53 7.74 9.21 -5.83
N ARG A 54 6.60 9.49 -5.17
CA ARG A 54 6.58 10.03 -3.81
C ARG A 54 7.06 9.03 -2.75
N LEU A 55 6.93 7.73 -3.02
CA LEU A 55 7.47 6.68 -2.15
C LEU A 55 8.99 6.63 -2.29
N ASP A 56 9.69 6.63 -1.17
CA ASP A 56 11.14 6.42 -1.17
C ASP A 56 11.49 5.01 -1.71
N THR A 57 12.72 4.84 -2.20
CA THR A 57 13.20 3.59 -2.83
C THR A 57 12.96 2.35 -1.96
N GLU A 58 13.08 2.47 -0.63
CA GLU A 58 12.80 1.37 0.30
C GLU A 58 11.33 0.96 0.31
N TRP A 59 10.41 1.93 0.34
CA TRP A 59 8.97 1.67 0.30
C TRP A 59 8.55 1.03 -1.03
N GLN A 60 9.11 1.50 -2.15
CA GLN A 60 8.91 0.88 -3.45
C GLN A 60 9.39 -0.59 -3.47
N ALA A 61 10.53 -0.88 -2.82
CA ALA A 61 11.03 -2.23 -2.68
C ALA A 61 10.09 -3.10 -1.81
N TYR A 62 9.55 -2.56 -0.72
CA TYR A 62 8.59 -3.27 0.12
C TYR A 62 7.29 -3.58 -0.62
N VAL A 63 6.75 -2.64 -1.40
CA VAL A 63 5.57 -2.92 -2.24
C VAL A 63 5.84 -4.08 -3.19
N ARG A 64 6.99 -4.08 -3.88
CA ARG A 64 7.37 -5.18 -4.79
C ARG A 64 7.53 -6.51 -4.05
N LEU A 65 8.14 -6.49 -2.86
CA LEU A 65 8.31 -7.68 -2.03
C LEU A 65 6.98 -8.24 -1.56
N ILE A 66 6.06 -7.39 -1.10
CA ILE A 66 4.72 -7.80 -0.65
C ILE A 66 3.95 -8.44 -1.80
N LYS A 67 3.95 -7.81 -2.98
CA LYS A 67 3.28 -8.35 -4.18
C LYS A 67 3.81 -9.71 -4.60
N ARG A 68 5.10 -10.01 -4.33
CA ARG A 68 5.73 -11.27 -4.70
C ARG A 68 5.54 -12.37 -3.64
N GLU A 69 5.73 -12.03 -2.37
CA GLU A 69 5.88 -13.03 -1.30
C GLU A 69 4.72 -13.03 -0.29
N TYR A 70 4.02 -11.91 -0.09
CA TYR A 70 3.10 -11.72 1.03
C TYR A 70 1.63 -11.47 0.65
N MET A 71 1.28 -11.50 -0.65
CA MET A 71 -0.11 -11.32 -1.10
C MET A 71 -1.09 -12.30 -0.45
N HIS A 72 -0.63 -13.52 -0.16
CA HIS A 72 -1.43 -14.55 0.52
C HIS A 72 -1.95 -14.11 1.90
N LEU A 73 -1.26 -13.18 2.58
CA LEU A 73 -1.71 -12.63 3.86
C LEU A 73 -2.85 -11.62 3.69
N ILE A 74 -2.90 -10.93 2.56
CA ILE A 74 -3.92 -9.91 2.27
C ILE A 74 -5.19 -10.55 1.69
N GLU A 75 -5.03 -11.50 0.77
CA GLU A 75 -6.15 -12.19 0.12
C GLU A 75 -6.86 -13.19 1.05
N GLY A 76 -6.14 -13.75 2.02
CA GLY A 76 -6.69 -14.66 3.02
C GLY A 76 -7.36 -13.98 4.22
N SER A 77 -7.43 -12.65 4.25
CA SER A 77 -7.86 -11.84 5.40
C SER A 77 -9.34 -11.48 5.40
#